data_AF-A0A1H5SYN8-F1
#
_entry.id   AF-A0A1H5SYN8-F1
#
_cell.length_a   1.000
_cell.length_b   1.000
_cell.length_c   1.000
_cell.angle_alpha   90.00
_cell.angle_beta   90.00
_cell.angle_gamma   90.00
#
_symmetry.space_group_name_H-M   'P 1'
#
loop_
_entity.id
_entity.type
_entity.pdbx_description
1 polymer ?
#
loop_
_entity_poly.entity_id
_entity_poly.type
_entity_poly.pdbx_seq_one_letter_code
_entity_poly.pdbx_strand_id
1 'polypeptide(L)' 'MKLLKFLTVTIFALTLVACGKPTAPESAKEEGYGTTHEGKPAEGRNELPAD' A
#
# COMPACT_ATOMS: atom_id res chain seq x y z
N MET A 1 -29.87 18.73 21.23
CA MET A 1 -28.59 18.70 20.49
C MET A 1 -27.62 17.57 20.88
N LYS A 2 -27.79 16.88 22.02
CA LYS A 2 -26.86 15.82 22.47
C LYS A 2 -26.94 14.54 21.61
N LEU A 3 -28.16 14.09 21.29
CA LEU A 3 -28.42 12.92 20.43
C LEU A 3 -27.94 13.09 18.99
N LEU A 4 -28.10 14.29 18.42
CA LEU A 4 -27.70 14.58 17.05
C LEU A 4 -26.18 14.45 16.86
N LYS A 5 -25.40 14.86 17.88
CA LYS A 5 -23.93 14.71 17.91
C LYS A 5 -23.50 13.25 17.95
N PHE A 6 -24.19 12.42 18.73
CA PHE A 6 -23.89 10.98 18.77
C PHE A 6 -24.16 10.33 17.41
N LEU A 7 -25.29 10.64 16.78
CA LEU A 7 -25.65 10.12 15.45
C LEU A 7 -24.61 10.46 14.37
N THR A 8 -24.10 11.69 14.38
CA THR A 8 -23.10 12.12 13.37
C THR A 8 -21.78 11.39 13.55
N VAL A 9 -21.34 11.19 14.79
CA VAL A 9 -20.10 10.45 15.10
C VAL A 9 -20.21 8.99 14.70
N THR A 10 -21.34 8.32 14.95
CA THR A 10 -21.53 6.92 14.55
C THR A 10 -21.53 6.76 13.03
N ILE A 11 -22.21 7.63 12.28
CA ILE A 11 -22.23 7.55 10.81
C ILE A 11 -20.82 7.77 10.25
N PHE A 12 -20.09 8.76 10.76
CA PHE A 12 -18.72 9.02 10.33
C PHE A 12 -17.79 7.83 10.62
N ALA A 13 -17.86 7.25 11.83
CA ALA A 13 -17.09 6.06 12.17
C ALA A 13 -17.40 4.86 11.25
N LEU A 14 -18.68 4.66 10.89
CA LEU A 14 -19.10 3.60 9.97
C LEU A 14 -18.55 3.82 8.54
N THR A 15 -18.45 5.08 8.08
CA THR A 15 -17.85 5.37 6.76
C THR A 15 -16.34 5.09 6.70
N LEU A 16 -15.62 5.26 7.82
CA LEU A 16 -14.19 4.96 7.90
C LEU A 16 -13.90 3.46 7.88
N VAL A 17 -14.80 2.63 8.42
CA VAL A 17 -14.69 1.16 8.36
C VAL A 17 -14.95 0.64 6.94
N ALA A 18 -15.85 1.28 6.20
CA ALA A 18 -16.23 0.87 4.84
C ALA A 18 -15.14 1.12 3.79
N CYS A 19 -14.23 2.10 4.00
CA CYS A 19 -13.10 2.32 3.10
C CYS A 19 -12.00 1.26 3.20
N GLY A 20 -12.12 0.30 4.13
CA GLY A 20 -11.06 -0.67 4.39
C GLY A 20 -9.83 0.01 5.00
N LYS A 21 -9.04 -0.76 5.75
CA LYS A 21 -7.70 -0.27 6.11
C LYS A 21 -6.89 -0.17 4.81
N PRO A 22 -5.91 0.75 4.70
CA PRO A 22 -4.92 0.63 3.65
C PRO A 22 -4.25 -0.75 3.81
N THR A 23 -4.71 -1.71 3.03
CA THR A 23 -4.07 -3.01 2.93
C THR A 23 -2.76 -2.74 2.23
N ALA A 24 -1.68 -2.68 3.02
CA ALA A 24 -0.36 -2.82 2.45
C ALA A 24 -0.38 -4.11 1.60
N PRO A 25 0.18 -4.09 0.38
CA PRO A 25 0.27 -5.30 -0.42
C PRO A 25 0.91 -6.40 0.43
N GLU A 26 0.37 -7.62 0.31
CA GLU A 26 0.67 -8.77 1.18
C GLU A 26 2.17 -9.03 1.34
N SER A 27 2.96 -8.68 0.34
CA SER A 27 4.34 -8.20 0.43
C SER A 27 4.76 -7.81 -0.99
N ALA A 28 6.00 -7.36 -1.19
CA ALA A 28 6.58 -7.48 -2.53
C ALA A 28 6.69 -8.98 -2.84
N LYS A 29 6.02 -9.46 -3.89
CA LYS A 29 6.23 -10.82 -4.38
C LYS A 29 7.72 -10.95 -4.71
N GLU A 30 8.41 -11.88 -4.05
CA GLU A 30 9.84 -12.12 -4.33
C GLU A 30 10.04 -12.56 -5.78
N GLU A 31 9.06 -13.26 -6.33
CA GLU A 31 9.01 -13.73 -7.70
C GLU A 31 9.04 -12.56 -8.70
N GLY A 32 10.14 -12.45 -9.43
CA GLY A 32 10.33 -11.43 -10.47
C GLY A 32 10.76 -10.05 -9.95
N TYR A 33 10.92 -9.87 -8.64
CA TYR A 33 11.44 -8.62 -8.10
C TYR A 33 12.89 -8.39 -8.56
N GLY A 34 13.18 -7.17 -9.01
CA GLY A 34 14.51 -6.83 -9.53
C GLY A 34 14.86 -7.46 -10.89
N THR A 35 13.88 -8.07 -11.58
CA THR A 35 14.08 -8.65 -12.92
C THR A 35 13.27 -7.92 -13.99
N THR A 36 13.73 -8.02 -15.24
CA THR A 36 13.01 -7.59 -16.44
C THR A 36 11.85 -8.53 -16.73
N HIS A 37 10.97 -8.15 -17.66
CA HIS A 37 9.89 -9.01 -18.16
C HIS A 37 10.40 -10.32 -18.81
N GLU A 38 11.70 -10.41 -19.14
CA GLU A 38 12.36 -11.60 -19.65
C GLU A 38 13.00 -12.45 -18.54
N GLY A 39 12.85 -12.07 -17.27
CA GLY A 39 13.48 -12.74 -16.11
C GLY A 39 14.97 -12.43 -15.93
N LYS A 40 15.54 -11.53 -16.73
CA LYS A 40 16.95 -11.09 -16.58
C LYS A 40 17.09 -10.08 -15.44
N PRO A 41 18.24 -10.02 -14.73
CA PRO A 41 18.50 -8.96 -13.75
C PRO A 41 18.35 -7.56 -14.35
N ALA A 42 17.84 -6.59 -13.58
CA ALA A 42 17.81 -5.20 -13.99
C ALA A 42 19.24 -4.59 -13.92
N GLU A 43 19.87 -4.37 -15.08
CA GLU A 43 21.19 -3.73 -15.19
C GLU A 43 21.12 -2.21 -14.97
N GLY A 44 22.23 -1.58 -14.57
CA GLY A 44 22.40 -0.13 -14.50
C GLY A 44 21.60 0.62 -13.43
N ARG A 45 20.69 -0.04 -12.69
CA ARG A 45 19.77 0.63 -11.76
C ARG A 45 20.32 0.85 -10.35
N ASN A 46 21.53 0.37 -10.04
CA ASN A 46 22.22 0.52 -8.74
C ASN A 46 23.74 0.21 -8.84
N GLU A 47 24.34 0.30 -10.03
CA GLU A 47 25.78 0.03 -10.15
C GLU A 47 26.56 1.12 -9.42
N LEU A 48 27.27 0.74 -8.37
CA LEU A 48 28.24 1.63 -7.72
C LEU A 48 29.36 1.91 -8.72
N PRO A 49 29.91 3.13 -8.77
CA PRO A 49 31.08 3.41 -9.60
C PRO A 49 32.18 2.40 -9.29
N ALA A 50 32.84 1.88 -10.33
CA ALA A 50 34.09 1.15 -10.15
C ALA A 50 35.16 2.14 -9.69
N ASP A 51 35.89 1.78 -8.63
CA ASP A 51 37.01 2.55 -8.06
C ASP A 51 38.12 2.84 -9.10
#